data_AF-A0A2V2SU61-F1
#
_entry.id   AF-A0A2V2SU61-F1
#
_cell.length_a   1.000
_cell.length_b   1.000
_cell.length_c   1.000
_cell.angle_alpha   90.00
_cell.angle_beta   90.00
_cell.angle_gamma   90.00
#
_symmetry.space_group_name_H-M   'P 1'
#
loop_
_entity.id
_entity.type
_entity.pdbx_description
1 polymer ?
#
loop_
_entity_poly.entity_id
_entity_poly.type
_entity_poly.pdbx_seq_one_letter_code
_entity_poly.pdbx_strand_id
1 'polypeptide(L)'
;MELRMSLLAWLSRKPTKPPSEASLRGFHLPARATDLLSLPHRQQLLENIWRRASLSRQQYDALYRQPLERFAELVQLLPASENHHHAHLGGLLDHGLEIVAYALKIRQTYLLPIGAPPESQSAQAEAWSAAAAYGALIHDLGKIAVDVIVELQGGGTWHPWHGPITKPYRFRYVRGREYQLHGAASALIYAQILDKDILDWLSGFPELWKSLIYLLAGQYENAGILGEIVVKADSASVAQELGGNPDRALAAPKQSLQRQLAEGLRFLVREKFKLNHPDGPADGWLAQDALWLVSKPAADQLRAYLLAQGIEGIPSSNAPFFNMLQDQAVIQTNPQDKAIWKATVDNGRGWKNTFTMLKIAPALIWPDAKERPDTYVGNLSVELENNVTQPAEETVCRVPDEPVDAPSEAASPGDASHPAAARRRTVQPAPTATSNIRPSDVDELLSLLGNITAPSEELDNSPGRTAAPTTPVEGQEQAQDSSETPVGSPAPEEMTTMPTSSHSLGQGFVAWLKAGIASHRIIINDARALVHTADGTAMLVTPGIFKRYVQEHPELEKQATSQDVKSWQLVQRAFEKEKLHRKTAKSLNIWTFVVAGPRKTKQLRGYLMRDPKTLFNEVPFDNPSLALLQEGDQQ
;
A
#
# COMPACT_ATOMS: atom_id res chain seq x y z
N MET A 1 29.03 -49.42 -36.58
CA MET A 1 28.38 -50.12 -35.46
C MET A 1 28.76 -49.37 -34.21
N GLU A 2 27.76 -48.80 -33.53
CA GLU A 2 27.72 -48.46 -32.09
C GLU A 2 28.68 -47.37 -31.57
N LEU A 3 28.12 -46.23 -31.09
CA LEU A 3 27.95 -45.82 -29.67
C LEU A 3 29.30 -45.56 -28.94
N ARG A 4 29.50 -44.58 -28.05
CA ARG A 4 28.85 -43.36 -27.53
C ARG A 4 29.74 -42.96 -26.33
N MET A 5 29.97 -41.66 -26.08
CA MET A 5 30.23 -41.06 -24.73
C MET A 5 31.57 -41.38 -24.02
N SER A 6 32.22 -40.51 -23.22
CA SER A 6 31.98 -39.13 -22.78
C SER A 6 33.16 -38.67 -21.88
N LEU A 7 33.54 -37.38 -22.02
CA LEU A 7 34.07 -36.40 -21.03
C LEU A 7 34.95 -36.83 -19.84
N LEU A 8 36.06 -36.10 -19.63
CA LEU A 8 36.18 -35.04 -18.59
C LEU A 8 37.57 -34.38 -18.62
N ALA A 9 37.60 -33.07 -18.91
CA ALA A 9 38.78 -32.21 -18.83
C ALA A 9 38.82 -31.45 -17.49
N TRP A 10 40.00 -31.38 -16.90
CA TRP A 10 40.29 -30.80 -15.59
C TRP A 10 40.63 -29.30 -15.75
N LEU A 11 39.86 -28.42 -15.11
CA LEU A 11 40.08 -26.96 -15.06
C LEU A 11 40.54 -26.55 -13.65
N SER A 12 41.76 -26.01 -13.57
CA SER A 12 42.34 -25.43 -12.35
C SER A 12 41.71 -24.06 -12.07
N ARG A 13 41.05 -23.89 -10.91
CA ARG A 13 40.47 -22.62 -10.44
C ARG A 13 41.46 -21.87 -9.54
N LYS A 14 41.73 -20.60 -9.86
CA LYS A 14 42.33 -19.62 -8.93
C LYS A 14 41.43 -19.46 -7.70
N PRO A 15 41.98 -19.32 -6.48
CA PRO A 15 41.18 -19.12 -5.29
C PRO A 15 40.63 -17.69 -5.25
N THR A 16 39.31 -17.57 -5.29
CA THR A 16 38.55 -16.36 -4.97
C THR A 16 38.74 -16.02 -3.49
N LYS A 17 39.16 -14.78 -3.21
CA LYS A 17 39.24 -14.19 -1.87
C LYS A 17 37.80 -14.05 -1.31
N PRO A 18 37.46 -14.56 -0.13
CA PRO A 18 36.13 -14.40 0.45
C PRO A 18 35.95 -12.97 1.00
N PRO A 19 34.74 -12.36 0.93
CA PRO A 19 34.43 -11.20 1.75
C PRO A 19 34.36 -11.62 3.23
N SER A 20 34.99 -10.81 4.07
CA SER A 20 35.17 -11.05 5.50
C SER A 20 33.89 -10.72 6.29
N GLU A 21 33.04 -11.71 6.54
CA GLU A 21 32.05 -11.68 7.63
C GLU A 21 32.09 -13.00 8.41
N ALA A 22 33.16 -13.20 9.16
CA ALA A 22 33.19 -14.26 10.17
C ALA A 22 32.44 -13.75 11.41
N SER A 23 31.15 -14.07 11.55
CA SER A 23 30.42 -13.85 12.80
C SER A 23 31.07 -14.70 13.90
N LEU A 24 31.56 -14.06 14.95
CA LEU A 24 31.84 -14.74 16.20
C LEU A 24 30.50 -15.13 16.81
N ARG A 25 30.05 -16.37 16.61
CA ARG A 25 28.90 -16.96 17.34
C ARG A 25 27.60 -16.13 17.32
N GLY A 26 27.16 -15.63 16.16
CA GLY A 26 25.85 -14.97 16.02
C GLY A 26 25.78 -13.52 16.49
N PHE A 27 26.93 -12.84 16.60
CA PHE A 27 27.05 -11.40 16.81
C PHE A 27 27.52 -10.71 15.53
N HIS A 28 26.94 -9.55 15.23
CA HIS A 28 27.39 -8.61 14.21
C HIS A 28 28.50 -7.71 14.76
N LEU A 29 29.48 -7.37 13.93
CA LEU A 29 30.52 -6.42 14.29
C LEU A 29 30.03 -4.99 14.00
N PRO A 30 30.28 -4.01 14.88
CA PRO A 30 30.00 -2.62 14.56
C PRO A 30 30.87 -2.15 13.40
N ALA A 31 30.27 -1.38 12.50
CA ALA A 31 30.94 -0.80 11.35
C ALA A 31 30.97 0.72 11.47
N ARG A 32 31.94 1.35 10.81
CA ARG A 32 32.04 2.81 10.72
C ARG A 32 31.09 3.35 9.66
N ALA A 33 30.72 4.63 9.78
CA ALA A 33 29.86 5.28 8.79
C ALA A 33 30.39 5.13 7.35
N THR A 34 31.70 5.21 7.16
CA THR A 34 32.34 5.03 5.84
C THR A 34 32.00 3.71 5.19
N ASP A 35 31.97 2.63 5.97
CA ASP A 35 31.72 1.28 5.48
C ASP A 35 30.21 1.07 5.30
N LEU A 36 29.42 1.51 6.29
CA LEU A 36 27.96 1.41 6.27
C LEU A 36 27.34 2.17 5.09
N LEU A 37 27.88 3.34 4.75
CA LEU A 37 27.38 4.15 3.65
C LEU A 37 27.97 3.75 2.29
N SER A 38 28.98 2.87 2.24
CA SER A 38 29.72 2.55 1.00
C SER A 38 28.91 1.78 -0.05
N LEU A 39 27.76 1.20 0.30
CA LEU A 39 26.95 0.44 -0.64
C LEU A 39 26.53 1.32 -1.83
N PRO A 40 26.58 0.82 -3.08
CA PRO A 40 26.29 1.62 -4.27
C PRO A 40 24.95 2.37 -4.22
N HIS A 41 23.91 1.70 -3.73
CA HIS A 41 22.59 2.30 -3.55
C HIS A 41 22.59 3.47 -2.54
N ARG A 42 23.26 3.30 -1.39
CA ARG A 42 23.40 4.37 -0.38
C ARG A 42 24.19 5.55 -0.91
N GLN A 43 25.24 5.31 -1.70
CA GLN A 43 26.00 6.37 -2.37
C GLN A 43 25.13 7.18 -3.33
N GLN A 44 24.22 6.53 -4.07
CA GLN A 44 23.30 7.22 -4.97
C GLN A 44 22.28 8.08 -4.20
N LEU A 45 21.76 7.57 -3.08
CA LEU A 45 20.90 8.37 -2.20
C LEU A 45 21.66 9.59 -1.66
N LEU A 46 22.90 9.41 -1.20
CA LEU A 46 23.75 10.53 -0.75
C LEU A 46 24.00 11.56 -1.84
N GLU A 47 24.25 11.13 -3.08
CA GLU A 47 24.38 12.04 -4.23
C GLU A 47 23.07 12.79 -4.53
N ASN A 48 21.92 12.12 -4.40
CA ASN A 48 20.62 12.77 -4.56
C ASN A 48 20.36 13.82 -3.46
N ILE A 49 20.71 13.52 -2.21
CA ILE A 49 20.61 14.46 -1.09
C ILE A 49 21.53 15.66 -1.35
N TRP A 50 22.78 15.44 -1.75
CA TRP A 50 23.74 16.48 -2.10
C TRP A 50 23.23 17.42 -3.20
N ARG A 51 22.75 16.85 -4.32
CA ARG A 51 22.21 17.64 -5.44
C ARG A 51 20.99 18.47 -5.07
N ARG A 52 20.18 18.03 -4.09
CA ARG A 52 18.98 18.74 -3.64
C ARG A 52 19.25 19.78 -2.57
N ALA A 53 20.29 19.59 -1.77
CA ALA A 53 20.71 20.56 -0.77
C ALA A 53 21.27 21.85 -1.41
N SER A 54 21.89 21.76 -2.59
CA SER A 54 22.45 22.91 -3.33
C SER A 54 23.45 23.77 -2.53
N LEU A 55 24.17 23.15 -1.60
CA LEU A 55 25.12 23.82 -0.70
C LEU A 55 26.56 23.73 -1.20
N SER A 56 27.45 24.55 -0.62
CA SER A 56 28.89 24.30 -0.74
C SER A 56 29.28 22.98 -0.06
N ARG A 57 30.41 22.39 -0.46
CA ARG A 57 30.82 21.08 0.08
C ARG A 57 31.01 21.11 1.59
N GLN A 58 31.62 22.17 2.11
CA GLN A 58 31.83 22.36 3.55
C GLN A 58 30.51 22.47 4.32
N GLN A 59 29.54 23.22 3.78
CA GLN A 59 28.23 23.38 4.43
C GLN A 59 27.43 22.07 4.39
N TYR A 60 27.46 21.34 3.28
CA TYR A 60 26.81 20.03 3.21
C TYR A 60 27.47 19.00 4.13
N ASP A 61 28.79 19.01 4.22
CA ASP A 61 29.50 18.08 5.08
C ASP A 61 29.08 18.31 6.55
N ALA A 62 28.98 19.57 6.99
CA ALA A 62 28.51 19.92 8.33
C ALA A 62 27.01 19.64 8.55
N LEU A 63 26.15 20.10 7.63
CA LEU A 63 24.69 20.09 7.84
C LEU A 63 24.02 18.77 7.46
N TYR A 64 24.58 17.97 6.55
CA TYR A 64 23.92 16.75 6.07
C TYR A 64 24.80 15.53 6.27
N ARG A 65 26.05 15.56 5.79
CA ARG A 65 26.92 14.37 5.83
C ARG A 65 27.17 13.89 7.26
N GLN A 66 27.58 14.79 8.16
CA GLN A 66 27.86 14.42 9.56
C GLN A 66 26.62 13.85 10.29
N PRO A 67 25.43 14.47 10.24
CA PRO A 67 24.20 13.86 10.77
C PRO A 67 23.89 12.47 10.18
N LEU A 68 24.06 12.28 8.87
CA LEU A 68 23.84 10.99 8.22
C LEU A 68 24.86 9.92 8.64
N GLU A 69 26.12 10.31 8.86
CA GLU A 69 27.16 9.43 9.38
C GLU A 69 26.89 9.02 10.84
N ARG A 70 26.48 9.98 11.69
CA ARG A 70 26.04 9.71 13.07
C ARG A 70 24.83 8.77 13.10
N PHE A 71 23.87 9.00 12.21
CA PHE A 71 22.70 8.13 12.05
C PHE A 71 23.11 6.70 11.66
N ALA A 72 23.96 6.56 10.63
CA ALA A 72 24.46 5.25 10.20
C ALA A 72 25.15 4.49 11.35
N GLU A 73 26.02 5.16 12.10
CA GLU A 73 26.72 4.53 13.23
C GLU A 73 25.81 4.19 14.41
N LEU A 74 24.70 4.91 14.57
CA LEU A 74 23.72 4.64 15.61
C LEU A 74 22.81 3.46 15.26
N VAL A 75 22.33 3.39 14.01
CA VAL A 75 21.38 2.35 13.57
C VAL A 75 22.06 1.09 13.04
N GLN A 76 23.33 1.15 12.64
CA GLN A 76 24.13 0.01 12.18
C GLN A 76 23.39 -0.89 11.17
N LEU A 77 23.26 -2.19 11.46
CA LEU A 77 22.56 -3.19 10.64
C LEU A 77 21.12 -3.45 11.13
N LEU A 78 20.56 -2.56 11.96
CA LEU A 78 19.21 -2.75 12.47
C LEU A 78 18.17 -2.66 11.33
N PRO A 79 17.18 -3.58 11.29
CA PRO A 79 16.08 -3.52 10.35
C PRO A 79 15.07 -2.41 10.73
N ALA A 80 14.35 -1.88 9.73
CA ALA A 80 13.29 -0.88 9.98
C ALA A 80 11.93 -1.51 10.32
N SER A 81 11.76 -2.80 9.99
CA SER A 81 10.51 -3.57 10.18
C SER A 81 10.77 -5.08 10.30
N GLU A 82 9.82 -5.85 10.83
CA GLU A 82 9.96 -7.31 10.93
C GLU A 82 9.63 -8.06 9.63
N ASN A 83 8.60 -7.60 8.93
CA ASN A 83 7.95 -8.36 7.85
C ASN A 83 7.78 -7.53 6.56
N HIS A 84 8.34 -6.33 6.50
CA HIS A 84 8.17 -5.39 5.39
C HIS A 84 9.44 -5.26 4.53
N HIS A 85 9.41 -4.36 3.55
CA HIS A 85 10.44 -4.19 2.54
C HIS A 85 11.82 -3.80 3.12
N HIS A 86 11.86 -3.11 4.27
CA HIS A 86 13.09 -2.80 5.01
C HIS A 86 13.36 -3.76 6.20
N ALA A 87 12.92 -5.02 6.11
CA ALA A 87 13.17 -6.04 7.13
C ALA A 87 14.56 -6.68 7.07
N HIS A 88 15.37 -6.34 6.07
CA HIS A 88 16.75 -6.81 5.93
C HIS A 88 17.72 -6.07 6.86
N LEU A 89 18.94 -6.62 6.98
CA LEU A 89 20.03 -6.02 7.74
C LEU A 89 20.41 -4.65 7.16
N GLY A 90 20.37 -3.63 8.01
CA GLY A 90 20.61 -2.23 7.63
C GLY A 90 19.41 -1.55 6.98
N GLY A 91 18.23 -2.19 6.98
CA GLY A 91 17.02 -1.60 6.41
C GLY A 91 16.62 -0.26 7.06
N LEU A 92 16.92 -0.03 8.34
CA LEU A 92 16.65 1.25 8.99
C LEU A 92 17.54 2.39 8.45
N LEU A 93 18.77 2.06 8.05
CA LEU A 93 19.67 3.02 7.40
C LEU A 93 19.17 3.37 6.00
N ASP A 94 18.75 2.35 5.23
CA ASP A 94 18.23 2.54 3.88
C ASP A 94 16.97 3.41 3.91
N HIS A 95 15.98 3.04 4.72
CA HIS A 95 14.72 3.78 4.93
C HIS A 95 14.98 5.25 5.30
N GLY A 96 15.89 5.50 6.25
CA GLY A 96 16.23 6.86 6.67
C GLY A 96 16.81 7.70 5.54
N LEU A 97 17.72 7.14 4.72
CA LEU A 97 18.32 7.85 3.58
C LEU A 97 17.30 8.14 2.47
N GLU A 98 16.41 7.20 2.19
CA GLU A 98 15.37 7.36 1.18
C GLU A 98 14.38 8.47 1.55
N ILE A 99 13.89 8.47 2.80
CA ILE A 99 12.92 9.47 3.26
C ILE A 99 13.57 10.86 3.29
N VAL A 100 14.84 10.99 3.63
CA VAL A 100 15.55 12.28 3.52
C VAL A 100 15.61 12.76 2.07
N ALA A 101 15.96 11.88 1.12
CA ALA A 101 16.00 12.23 -0.30
C ALA A 101 14.61 12.66 -0.81
N TYR A 102 13.55 11.99 -0.37
CA TYR A 102 12.17 12.33 -0.70
C TYR A 102 11.71 13.64 -0.05
N ALA A 103 11.99 13.84 1.24
CA ALA A 103 11.64 15.06 1.95
C ALA A 103 12.26 16.29 1.30
N LEU A 104 13.52 16.20 0.87
CA LEU A 104 14.18 17.27 0.12
C LEU A 104 13.55 17.49 -1.27
N LYS A 105 13.16 16.43 -1.99
CA LYS A 105 12.43 16.55 -3.26
C LYS A 105 11.10 17.28 -3.07
N ILE A 106 10.34 16.91 -2.04
CA ILE A 106 9.03 17.49 -1.74
C ILE A 106 9.19 18.94 -1.28
N ARG A 107 10.16 19.23 -0.42
CA ARG A 107 10.45 20.60 0.04
C ARG A 107 10.72 21.57 -1.11
N GLN A 108 11.27 21.11 -2.24
CA GLN A 108 11.52 21.96 -3.41
C GLN A 108 10.23 22.50 -4.06
N THR A 109 9.07 21.89 -3.80
CA THR A 109 7.78 22.37 -4.31
C THR A 109 7.16 23.47 -3.44
N TYR A 110 7.77 23.78 -2.29
CA TYR A 110 7.29 24.79 -1.35
C TYR A 110 8.22 26.00 -1.28
N LEU A 111 7.63 27.19 -1.20
CA LEU A 111 8.30 28.42 -0.79
C LEU A 111 8.11 28.59 0.72
N LEU A 112 9.16 28.29 1.48
CA LEU A 112 9.13 28.30 2.95
C LEU A 112 9.93 29.47 3.52
N PRO A 113 9.47 30.10 4.62
CA PRO A 113 8.20 29.86 5.33
C PRO A 113 6.97 30.28 4.49
N ILE A 114 5.86 29.57 4.68
CA ILE A 114 4.61 29.86 3.94
C ILE A 114 4.08 31.23 4.37
N GLY A 115 3.80 32.09 3.39
CA GLY A 115 3.25 33.44 3.63
C GLY A 115 4.27 34.50 4.05
N ALA A 116 5.55 34.14 4.22
CA ALA A 116 6.60 35.11 4.46
C ALA A 116 6.99 35.87 3.18
N PRO A 117 7.51 37.11 3.28
CA PRO A 117 8.03 37.84 2.12
C PRO A 117 9.19 37.09 1.44
N PRO A 118 9.42 37.25 0.12
CA PRO A 118 10.47 36.54 -0.62
C PRO A 118 11.88 36.66 -0.01
N GLU A 119 12.22 37.83 0.53
CA GLU A 119 13.50 38.06 1.20
C GLU A 119 13.66 37.18 2.45
N SER A 120 12.60 37.07 3.27
CA SER A 120 12.59 36.20 4.44
C SER A 120 12.56 34.71 4.05
N GLN A 121 11.89 34.36 2.95
CA GLN A 121 11.90 32.99 2.43
C GLN A 121 13.30 32.59 1.98
N SER A 122 13.98 33.45 1.23
CA SER A 122 15.37 33.22 0.83
C SER A 122 16.31 33.15 2.02
N ALA A 123 16.15 34.01 3.04
CA ALA A 123 17.03 34.05 4.21
C ALA A 123 16.94 32.80 5.10
N GLN A 124 15.79 32.11 5.10
CA GLN A 124 15.53 30.94 5.95
C GLN A 124 15.44 29.63 5.16
N ALA A 125 15.55 29.68 3.83
CA ALA A 125 15.33 28.55 2.93
C ALA A 125 16.10 27.29 3.35
N GLU A 126 17.37 27.46 3.72
CA GLU A 126 18.28 26.41 4.14
C GLU A 126 17.90 25.81 5.48
N ALA A 127 17.46 26.64 6.43
CA ALA A 127 17.03 26.18 7.75
C ALA A 127 15.78 25.28 7.62
N TRP A 128 14.83 25.67 6.76
CA TRP A 128 13.65 24.85 6.46
C TRP A 128 14.00 23.55 5.71
N SER A 129 14.94 23.60 4.75
CA SER A 129 15.46 22.39 4.08
C SER A 129 16.09 21.41 5.06
N ALA A 130 16.97 21.92 5.93
CA ALA A 130 17.69 21.12 6.90
C ALA A 130 16.73 20.52 7.93
N ALA A 131 15.77 21.29 8.45
CA ALA A 131 14.78 20.78 9.39
C ALA A 131 13.87 19.71 8.78
N ALA A 132 13.48 19.84 7.50
CA ALA A 132 12.73 18.80 6.79
C ALA A 132 13.55 17.51 6.67
N ALA A 133 14.84 17.62 6.33
CA ALA A 133 15.75 16.47 6.28
C ALA A 133 15.98 15.84 7.67
N TYR A 134 16.16 16.63 8.72
CA TYR A 134 16.34 16.10 10.08
C TYR A 134 15.09 15.44 10.61
N GLY A 135 13.93 16.04 10.39
CA GLY A 135 12.64 15.42 10.71
C GLY A 135 12.46 14.09 9.99
N ALA A 136 12.73 14.05 8.69
CA ALA A 136 12.71 12.83 7.89
C ALA A 136 13.70 11.76 8.38
N LEU A 137 14.91 12.15 8.75
CA LEU A 137 15.92 11.19 9.23
C LEU A 137 15.55 10.59 10.59
N ILE A 138 14.92 11.39 11.46
CA ILE A 138 14.70 11.06 12.87
C ILE A 138 13.29 10.49 13.11
N HIS A 139 12.33 10.64 12.18
CA HIS A 139 10.92 10.28 12.38
C HIS A 139 10.72 8.87 12.98
N ASP A 140 11.46 7.89 12.47
CA ASP A 140 11.42 6.49 12.88
C ASP A 140 12.57 6.07 13.81
N LEU A 141 13.42 7.01 14.23
CA LEU A 141 14.61 6.70 15.02
C LEU A 141 14.24 6.08 16.37
N GLY A 142 13.10 6.46 16.97
CA GLY A 142 12.60 5.90 18.21
C GLY A 142 12.44 4.37 18.22
N LYS A 143 12.37 3.72 17.05
CA LYS A 143 12.33 2.25 16.92
C LYS A 143 13.49 1.58 17.64
N ILE A 144 14.69 2.17 17.60
CA ILE A 144 15.87 1.59 18.26
C ILE A 144 15.84 1.76 19.79
N ALA A 145 14.94 2.58 20.32
CA ALA A 145 14.74 2.77 21.75
C ALA A 145 13.67 1.84 22.33
N VAL A 146 12.59 1.57 21.57
CA VAL A 146 11.41 0.86 22.10
C VAL A 146 11.01 -0.41 21.34
N ASP A 147 11.35 -0.53 20.06
CA ASP A 147 10.89 -1.66 19.22
C ASP A 147 11.96 -2.76 19.13
N VAL A 148 13.23 -2.42 19.30
CA VAL A 148 14.37 -3.34 19.19
C VAL A 148 15.20 -3.36 20.47
N ILE A 149 15.52 -4.56 20.95
CA ILE A 149 16.48 -4.78 22.03
C ILE A 149 17.81 -5.21 21.42
N VAL A 150 18.86 -4.46 21.72
CA VAL A 150 20.23 -4.75 21.31
C VAL A 150 21.01 -5.30 22.50
N GLU A 151 21.59 -6.49 22.32
CA GLU A 151 22.46 -7.15 23.29
C GLU A 151 23.90 -7.13 22.80
N LEU A 152 24.79 -6.54 23.60
CA LEU A 152 26.22 -6.49 23.37
C LEU A 152 26.88 -7.80 23.80
N GLN A 153 27.96 -8.15 23.12
CA GLN A 153 28.84 -9.25 23.51
C GLN A 153 29.36 -8.99 24.93
N GLY A 154 29.05 -9.92 25.83
CA GLY A 154 29.22 -9.76 27.28
C GLY A 154 27.91 -9.68 28.07
N GLY A 155 26.75 -9.70 27.38
CA GLY A 155 25.42 -9.83 27.99
C GLY A 155 24.78 -8.50 28.42
N GLY A 156 25.45 -7.37 28.18
CA GLY A 156 24.90 -6.05 28.47
C GLY A 156 23.90 -5.58 27.41
N THR A 157 22.82 -4.92 27.82
CA THR A 157 21.88 -4.26 26.91
C THR A 157 22.45 -2.90 26.48
N TRP A 158 22.39 -2.63 25.18
CA TRP A 158 22.70 -1.31 24.65
C TRP A 158 21.45 -0.43 24.65
N HIS A 159 21.66 0.85 24.93
CA HIS A 159 20.63 1.86 24.84
C HIS A 159 21.12 3.00 23.94
N PRO A 160 20.27 3.57 23.08
CA PRO A 160 20.69 4.54 22.09
C PRO A 160 21.19 5.87 22.66
N TRP A 161 20.77 6.25 23.88
CA TRP A 161 21.30 7.43 24.58
C TRP A 161 22.73 7.24 25.12
N HIS A 162 23.28 6.02 25.07
CA HIS A 162 24.70 5.77 25.37
C HIS A 162 25.62 6.01 24.16
N GLY A 163 25.07 6.43 23.02
CA GLY A 163 25.83 6.66 21.78
C GLY A 163 25.93 5.41 20.90
N PRO A 164 26.79 5.44 19.87
CA PRO A 164 26.86 4.39 18.85
C PRO A 164 27.27 3.03 19.44
N ILE A 165 26.89 1.96 18.75
CA ILE A 165 27.25 0.60 19.16
C ILE A 165 28.76 0.38 18.94
N THR A 166 29.50 0.11 20.02
CA THR A 166 30.97 -0.03 19.97
C THR A 166 31.48 -1.46 20.19
N LYS A 167 30.60 -2.40 20.52
CA LYS A 167 30.93 -3.82 20.76
C LYS A 167 30.12 -4.72 19.83
N PRO A 168 30.60 -5.93 19.51
CA PRO A 168 29.81 -6.89 18.76
C PRO A 168 28.43 -7.08 19.38
N TYR A 169 27.39 -7.12 18.57
CA TYR A 169 26.01 -7.01 19.04
C TYR A 169 25.11 -7.99 18.31
N ARG A 170 23.99 -8.33 18.94
CA ARG A 170 22.85 -8.98 18.30
C ARG A 170 21.59 -8.23 18.71
N PHE A 171 20.53 -8.41 17.96
CA PHE A 171 19.28 -7.71 18.25
C PHE A 171 18.09 -8.64 18.07
N ARG A 172 17.00 -8.27 18.72
CA ARG A 172 15.69 -8.91 18.58
C ARG A 172 14.60 -7.88 18.81
N TYR A 173 13.44 -8.11 18.25
CA TYR A 173 12.29 -7.25 18.48
C TYR A 173 11.66 -7.47 19.86
N VAL A 174 11.01 -6.42 20.35
CA VAL A 174 10.15 -6.44 21.54
C VAL A 174 8.79 -7.03 21.15
N ARG A 175 8.30 -7.98 21.95
CA ARG A 175 6.96 -8.58 21.77
C ARG A 175 5.89 -7.67 22.36
N GLY A 176 4.76 -7.52 21.67
CA GLY A 176 3.64 -6.68 22.14
C GLY A 176 3.95 -5.19 22.16
N ARG A 177 4.75 -4.72 21.18
CA ARG A 177 5.16 -3.31 21.07
C ARG A 177 3.97 -2.40 20.80
N GLU A 178 3.98 -1.23 21.45
CA GLU A 178 3.02 -0.16 21.16
C GLU A 178 3.57 0.68 20.01
N TYR A 179 3.07 0.43 18.80
CA TYR A 179 3.61 1.05 17.58
C TYR A 179 3.56 2.58 17.58
N GLN A 180 2.66 3.22 18.33
CA GLN A 180 2.62 4.68 18.42
C GLN A 180 3.74 5.26 19.30
N LEU A 181 4.36 4.43 20.16
CA LEU A 181 5.35 4.89 21.12
C LEU A 181 6.66 5.31 20.47
N HIS A 182 7.08 4.66 19.37
CA HIS A 182 8.35 5.01 18.74
C HIS A 182 8.37 6.44 18.18
N GLY A 183 7.22 6.97 17.72
CA GLY A 183 7.13 8.34 17.23
C GLY A 183 7.50 9.35 18.33
N ALA A 184 7.02 9.13 19.55
CA ALA A 184 7.39 9.95 20.70
C ALA A 184 8.81 9.64 21.22
N ALA A 185 9.25 8.37 21.13
CA ALA A 185 10.57 7.94 21.62
C ALA A 185 11.74 8.53 20.81
N SER A 186 11.51 8.97 19.57
CA SER A 186 12.50 9.70 18.77
C SER A 186 13.06 10.93 19.49
N ALA A 187 12.26 11.58 20.34
CA ALA A 187 12.68 12.71 21.17
C ALA A 187 13.74 12.36 22.23
N LEU A 188 13.92 11.09 22.58
CA LEU A 188 14.95 10.67 23.55
C LEU A 188 16.37 10.69 22.97
N ILE A 189 16.48 10.69 21.64
CA ILE A 189 17.72 10.30 20.94
C ILE A 189 18.11 11.24 19.79
N TYR A 190 17.33 12.27 19.49
CA TYR A 190 17.67 13.26 18.45
C TYR A 190 19.06 13.88 18.66
N ALA A 191 19.49 14.07 19.90
CA ALA A 191 20.78 14.66 20.26
C ALA A 191 22.00 13.77 19.91
N GLN A 192 21.77 12.49 19.58
CA GLN A 192 22.82 11.62 19.02
C GLN A 192 23.07 11.92 17.54
N ILE A 193 22.12 12.56 16.86
CA ILE A 193 22.16 12.86 15.43
C ILE A 193 22.44 14.35 15.17
N LEU A 194 21.74 15.22 15.90
CA LEU A 194 21.87 16.67 15.81
C LEU A 194 22.77 17.17 16.92
N ASP A 195 23.88 17.82 16.55
CA ASP A 195 24.78 18.43 17.52
C ASP A 195 24.23 19.79 18.01
N LYS A 196 24.88 20.32 19.05
CA LYS A 196 24.51 21.61 19.65
C LYS A 196 24.55 22.77 18.65
N ASP A 197 25.45 22.76 17.67
CA ASP A 197 25.65 23.88 16.76
C ASP A 197 24.49 23.93 15.75
N ILE A 198 24.00 22.76 15.29
CA ILE A 198 22.77 22.64 14.50
C ILE A 198 21.56 23.12 15.31
N LEU A 199 21.44 22.70 16.56
CA LEU A 199 20.28 23.07 17.40
C LEU A 199 20.28 24.56 17.73
N ASP A 200 21.42 25.14 18.08
CA ASP A 200 21.59 26.58 18.32
C ASP A 200 21.22 27.38 17.07
N TRP A 201 21.69 26.94 15.89
CA TRP A 201 21.34 27.56 14.61
C TRP A 201 19.83 27.53 14.31
N LEU A 202 19.19 26.36 14.42
CA LEU A 202 17.76 26.20 14.11
C LEU A 202 16.86 26.93 15.12
N SER A 203 17.30 27.03 16.38
CA SER A 203 16.57 27.76 17.43
C SER A 203 16.46 29.26 17.16
N GLY A 204 17.33 29.81 16.31
CA GLY A 204 17.27 31.19 15.83
C GLY A 204 16.05 31.51 14.96
N PHE A 205 15.29 30.50 14.51
CA PHE A 205 14.11 30.64 13.67
C PHE A 205 12.86 30.16 14.43
N PRO A 206 12.11 31.03 15.14
CA PRO A 206 11.08 30.61 16.09
C PRO A 206 9.94 29.75 15.50
N GLU A 207 9.47 30.09 14.28
CA GLU A 207 8.40 29.33 13.61
C GLU A 207 8.86 27.93 13.21
N LEU A 208 10.06 27.85 12.63
CA LEU A 208 10.73 26.61 12.27
C LEU A 208 10.98 25.76 13.52
N TRP A 209 11.53 26.37 14.57
CA TRP A 209 11.89 25.71 15.82
C TRP A 209 10.68 25.06 16.49
N LYS A 210 9.56 25.79 16.57
CA LYS A 210 8.29 25.25 17.05
C LYS A 210 7.84 24.02 16.25
N SER A 211 7.86 24.13 14.92
CA SER A 211 7.47 23.05 13.99
C SER A 211 8.37 21.82 14.16
N LEU A 212 9.68 22.03 14.27
CA LEU A 212 10.67 20.98 14.47
C LEU A 212 10.50 20.27 15.82
N ILE A 213 10.24 20.98 16.91
CA ILE A 213 9.99 20.36 18.22
C ILE A 213 8.79 19.41 18.17
N TYR A 214 7.66 19.86 17.59
CA TYR A 214 6.49 18.99 17.46
C TYR A 214 6.79 17.76 16.59
N LEU A 215 7.55 17.94 15.51
CA LEU A 215 7.95 16.85 14.64
C LEU A 215 8.83 15.81 15.36
N LEU A 216 9.85 16.27 16.10
CA LEU A 216 10.74 15.40 16.86
C LEU A 216 10.02 14.68 18.02
N ALA A 217 8.94 15.27 18.53
CA ALA A 217 8.06 14.65 19.53
C ALA A 217 7.02 13.68 18.93
N GLY A 218 7.05 13.44 17.61
CA GLY A 218 6.10 12.58 16.92
C GLY A 218 4.70 13.17 16.75
N GLN A 219 4.52 14.47 16.99
CA GLN A 219 3.24 15.18 16.83
C GLN A 219 3.16 15.84 15.44
N TYR A 220 3.07 15.00 14.41
CA TYR A 220 3.08 15.45 13.00
C TYR A 220 1.96 16.43 12.68
N GLU A 221 0.80 16.33 13.34
CA GLU A 221 -0.34 17.23 13.13
C GLU A 221 -0.04 18.66 13.62
N ASN A 222 0.77 18.77 14.67
CA ASN A 222 1.17 20.05 15.25
C ASN A 222 2.46 20.61 14.61
N ALA A 223 3.18 19.79 13.85
CA ALA A 223 4.40 20.16 13.15
C ALA A 223 4.15 20.99 11.87
N GLY A 224 2.90 21.22 11.46
CA GLY A 224 2.58 22.03 10.29
C GLY A 224 3.23 21.49 9.01
N ILE A 225 3.87 22.36 8.23
CA ILE A 225 4.40 21.98 6.91
C ILE A 225 5.55 20.96 6.99
N LEU A 226 6.39 20.98 8.03
CA LEU A 226 7.43 19.95 8.18
C LEU A 226 6.81 18.57 8.42
N GLY A 227 5.73 18.50 9.21
CA GLY A 227 4.96 17.27 9.40
C GLY A 227 4.37 16.75 8.08
N GLU A 228 3.77 17.64 7.28
CA GLU A 228 3.23 17.28 5.97
C GLU A 228 4.32 16.76 5.02
N ILE A 229 5.49 17.40 4.99
CA ILE A 229 6.62 16.97 4.14
C ILE A 229 7.09 15.56 4.53
N VAL A 230 7.27 15.29 5.84
CA VAL A 230 7.75 13.98 6.31
C VAL A 230 6.72 12.88 6.04
N VAL A 231 5.44 13.11 6.32
CA VAL A 231 4.37 12.13 6.04
C VAL A 231 4.29 11.79 4.55
N LYS A 232 4.43 12.80 3.67
CA LYS A 232 4.47 12.57 2.22
C LYS A 232 5.72 11.84 1.78
N ALA A 233 6.88 12.15 2.38
CA ALA A 233 8.15 11.50 2.06
C ALA A 233 8.11 10.00 2.39
N ASP A 234 7.63 9.65 3.59
CA ASP A 234 7.45 8.26 4.03
C ASP A 234 6.49 7.50 3.09
N SER A 235 5.33 8.11 2.80
CA SER A 235 4.35 7.53 1.87
C SER A 235 4.92 7.31 0.46
N ALA A 236 5.75 8.23 -0.03
CA ALA A 236 6.38 8.12 -1.35
C ALA A 236 7.46 7.03 -1.40
N SER A 237 8.22 6.84 -0.32
CA SER A 237 9.20 5.75 -0.21
C SER A 237 8.52 4.40 -0.36
N VAL A 238 7.48 4.16 0.44
CA VAL A 238 6.68 2.93 0.42
C VAL A 238 6.05 2.69 -0.96
N ALA A 239 5.54 3.75 -1.60
CA ALA A 239 4.92 3.65 -2.92
C ALA A 239 5.91 3.27 -4.03
N GLN A 240 7.12 3.83 -4.03
CA GLN A 240 8.15 3.47 -5.02
C GLN A 240 8.53 1.99 -4.92
N GLU A 241 8.69 1.49 -3.70
CA GLU A 241 9.11 0.11 -3.45
C GLU A 241 8.03 -0.94 -3.78
N LEU A 242 6.76 -0.61 -3.57
CA LEU A 242 5.61 -1.44 -4.00
C LEU A 242 5.40 -1.45 -5.53
N GLY A 243 6.28 -0.78 -6.28
CA GLY A 243 6.19 -0.61 -7.73
C GLY A 243 5.04 0.32 -8.14
N GLY A 244 4.65 1.23 -7.24
CA GLY A 244 3.74 2.34 -7.49
C GLY A 244 4.47 3.57 -8.02
N ASN A 245 3.73 4.54 -8.55
CA ASN A 245 4.31 5.79 -9.03
C ASN A 245 4.46 6.77 -7.84
N PRO A 246 5.68 7.20 -7.48
CA PRO A 246 5.90 8.12 -6.36
C PRO A 246 5.17 9.46 -6.56
N ASP A 247 5.04 9.95 -7.80
CA ASP A 247 4.36 11.21 -8.07
C ASP A 247 2.83 11.10 -7.86
N ARG A 248 2.26 9.89 -7.94
CA ARG A 248 0.84 9.65 -7.55
C ARG A 248 0.65 9.59 -6.04
N ALA A 249 1.60 9.03 -5.29
CA ALA A 249 1.55 9.01 -3.82
C ALA A 249 1.65 10.42 -3.23
N LEU A 250 2.47 11.29 -3.84
CA LEU A 250 2.58 12.70 -3.47
C LEU A 250 1.32 13.53 -3.78
N ALA A 251 0.52 13.09 -4.76
CA ALA A 251 -0.74 13.71 -5.14
C ALA A 251 -1.96 13.14 -4.39
N ALA A 252 -1.78 12.10 -3.56
CA ALA A 252 -2.85 11.48 -2.80
C ALA A 252 -3.37 12.42 -1.67
N PRO A 253 -4.65 12.31 -1.28
CA PRO A 253 -5.25 13.19 -0.27
C PRO A 253 -4.51 13.17 1.08
N LYS A 254 -4.45 14.34 1.74
CA LYS A 254 -3.62 14.72 2.92
C LYS A 254 -3.79 13.92 4.23
N GLN A 255 -4.52 12.80 4.24
CA GLN A 255 -4.75 12.02 5.47
C GLN A 255 -3.88 10.76 5.46
N SER A 256 -3.26 10.42 6.60
CA SER A 256 -2.48 9.19 6.76
C SER A 256 -3.35 7.95 6.52
N LEU A 257 -2.76 6.88 5.97
CA LEU A 257 -3.47 5.62 5.71
C LEU A 257 -4.15 5.09 6.99
N GLN A 258 -3.45 5.13 8.13
CA GLN A 258 -4.02 4.82 9.44
C GLN A 258 -5.30 5.60 9.74
N ARG A 259 -5.31 6.92 9.47
CA ARG A 259 -6.48 7.76 9.69
C ARG A 259 -7.62 7.40 8.74
N GLN A 260 -7.32 7.14 7.48
CA GLN A 260 -8.32 6.71 6.49
C GLN A 260 -8.94 5.36 6.85
N LEU A 261 -8.13 4.40 7.30
CA LEU A 261 -8.60 3.10 7.81
C LEU A 261 -9.50 3.27 9.05
N ALA A 262 -9.09 4.12 10.00
CA ALA A 262 -9.86 4.39 11.20
C ALA A 262 -11.18 5.14 10.91
N GLU A 263 -11.16 6.14 10.02
CA GLU A 263 -12.37 6.87 9.61
C GLU A 263 -13.33 5.98 8.82
N GLY A 264 -12.82 5.14 7.90
CA GLY A 264 -13.65 4.16 7.20
C GLY A 264 -14.28 3.14 8.15
N LEU A 265 -13.52 2.66 9.13
CA LEU A 265 -14.04 1.75 10.14
C LEU A 265 -15.08 2.43 11.05
N ARG A 266 -14.86 3.69 11.46
CA ARG A 266 -15.86 4.49 12.19
C ARG A 266 -17.17 4.60 11.42
N PHE A 267 -17.09 4.96 10.14
CA PHE A 267 -18.26 5.08 9.28
C PHE A 267 -19.03 3.75 9.21
N LEU A 268 -18.34 2.65 8.95
CA LEU A 268 -18.99 1.34 8.87
C LEU A 268 -19.63 0.94 10.21
N VAL A 269 -18.94 1.14 11.32
CA VAL A 269 -19.47 0.79 12.64
C VAL A 269 -20.70 1.62 13.01
N ARG A 270 -20.73 2.91 12.65
CA ARG A 270 -21.84 3.82 12.98
C ARG A 270 -23.05 3.66 12.04
N GLU A 271 -22.79 3.48 10.74
CA GLU A 271 -23.82 3.61 9.71
C GLU A 271 -24.25 2.28 9.07
N LYS A 272 -23.44 1.21 9.19
CA LYS A 272 -23.66 -0.04 8.45
C LYS A 272 -23.73 -1.29 9.34
N PHE A 273 -22.82 -1.42 10.30
CA PHE A 273 -22.71 -2.62 11.12
C PHE A 273 -23.80 -2.69 12.18
N LYS A 274 -24.42 -3.86 12.29
CA LYS A 274 -25.35 -4.17 13.37
C LYS A 274 -24.54 -4.67 14.55
N LEU A 275 -24.48 -3.88 15.62
CA LEU A 275 -23.82 -4.28 16.87
C LEU A 275 -24.80 -4.89 17.87
N ASN A 276 -24.30 -5.83 18.68
CA ASN A 276 -25.00 -6.34 19.88
C ASN A 276 -26.41 -6.88 19.64
N HIS A 277 -26.65 -7.49 18.48
CA HIS A 277 -27.98 -8.02 18.16
C HIS A 277 -28.40 -9.09 19.20
N PRO A 278 -29.56 -8.95 19.87
CA PRO A 278 -29.94 -9.80 21.01
C PRO A 278 -30.28 -11.25 20.62
N ASP A 279 -30.88 -11.45 19.44
CA ASP A 279 -31.47 -12.73 19.03
C ASP A 279 -30.76 -13.41 17.84
N GLY A 280 -29.54 -13.00 17.46
CA GLY A 280 -28.91 -13.56 16.27
C GLY A 280 -27.52 -13.01 15.91
N PRO A 281 -27.00 -13.38 14.72
CA PRO A 281 -25.67 -12.96 14.28
C PRO A 281 -25.63 -11.45 14.03
N ALA A 282 -24.61 -10.81 14.59
CA ALA A 282 -24.31 -9.39 14.43
C ALA A 282 -23.02 -9.23 13.61
N ASP A 283 -22.77 -8.02 13.10
CA ASP A 283 -21.49 -7.69 12.46
C ASP A 283 -20.37 -7.51 13.51
N GLY A 284 -20.76 -7.25 14.77
CA GLY A 284 -19.86 -7.22 15.90
C GLY A 284 -20.53 -7.07 17.27
N TRP A 285 -19.70 -7.19 18.30
CA TRP A 285 -20.11 -7.10 19.70
C TRP A 285 -19.20 -6.15 20.46
N LEU A 286 -19.79 -5.18 21.16
CA LEU A 286 -19.07 -4.30 22.05
C LEU A 286 -19.04 -4.92 23.46
N ALA A 287 -17.90 -5.47 23.85
CA ALA A 287 -17.65 -5.94 25.20
C ALA A 287 -17.03 -4.80 26.04
N GLN A 288 -16.87 -5.03 27.36
CA GLN A 288 -16.25 -4.06 28.25
C GLN A 288 -14.79 -3.75 27.86
N ASP A 289 -14.08 -4.72 27.28
CA ASP A 289 -12.66 -4.61 26.95
C ASP A 289 -12.40 -4.10 25.53
N ALA A 290 -13.25 -4.47 24.56
CA ALA A 290 -13.04 -4.15 23.16
C ALA A 290 -14.31 -4.22 22.31
N LEU A 291 -14.22 -3.62 21.11
CA LEU A 291 -15.14 -3.89 20.02
C LEU A 291 -14.63 -5.10 19.24
N TRP A 292 -15.48 -6.12 19.13
CA TRP A 292 -15.18 -7.37 18.44
C TRP A 292 -15.97 -7.44 17.13
N LEU A 293 -15.31 -7.36 15.98
CA LEU A 293 -15.97 -7.41 14.67
C LEU A 293 -15.70 -8.73 13.96
N VAL A 294 -16.68 -9.28 13.24
CA VAL A 294 -16.46 -10.47 12.43
C VAL A 294 -15.46 -10.17 11.30
N SER A 295 -14.36 -10.91 11.26
CA SER A 295 -13.15 -10.51 10.52
C SER A 295 -13.33 -10.37 9.02
N LYS A 296 -13.91 -11.37 8.36
CA LYS A 296 -14.08 -11.37 6.89
C LYS A 296 -15.07 -10.30 6.41
N PRO A 297 -16.31 -10.22 6.92
CA PRO A 297 -17.25 -9.17 6.52
C PRO A 297 -16.74 -7.76 6.80
N ALA A 298 -16.12 -7.53 7.96
CA ALA A 298 -15.58 -6.22 8.30
C ALA A 298 -14.43 -5.82 7.35
N ALA A 299 -13.52 -6.74 7.04
CA ALA A 299 -12.44 -6.48 6.10
C ALA A 299 -12.93 -6.21 4.67
N ASP A 300 -13.87 -7.02 4.19
CA ASP A 300 -14.39 -6.88 2.82
C ASP A 300 -15.15 -5.55 2.65
N GLN A 301 -15.96 -5.16 3.64
CA GLN A 301 -16.67 -3.87 3.61
C GLN A 301 -15.74 -2.67 3.78
N LEU A 302 -14.74 -2.75 4.66
CA LEU A 302 -13.75 -1.68 4.82
C LEU A 302 -12.93 -1.49 3.55
N ARG A 303 -12.48 -2.59 2.92
CA ARG A 303 -11.80 -2.53 1.62
C ARG A 303 -12.68 -1.87 0.56
N ALA A 304 -13.94 -2.30 0.44
CA ALA A 304 -14.88 -1.73 -0.52
C ALA A 304 -15.09 -0.24 -0.30
N TYR A 305 -15.25 0.18 0.96
CA TYR A 305 -15.39 1.59 1.33
C TYR A 305 -14.17 2.41 0.90
N LEU A 306 -12.96 1.97 1.23
CA LEU A 306 -11.73 2.70 0.91
C LEU A 306 -11.52 2.83 -0.60
N LEU A 307 -11.77 1.74 -1.35
CA LEU A 307 -11.69 1.76 -2.82
C LEU A 307 -12.73 2.70 -3.44
N ALA A 308 -13.95 2.77 -2.86
CA ALA A 308 -14.98 3.70 -3.31
C ALA A 308 -14.60 5.17 -3.05
N GLN A 309 -13.84 5.44 -1.98
CA GLN A 309 -13.26 6.76 -1.69
C GLN A 309 -12.02 7.09 -2.56
N GLY A 310 -11.64 6.19 -3.48
CA GLY A 310 -10.49 6.40 -4.37
C GLY A 310 -9.13 6.15 -3.71
N ILE A 311 -9.10 5.49 -2.55
CA ILE A 311 -7.86 5.14 -1.85
C ILE A 311 -7.24 3.91 -2.54
N GLU A 312 -6.06 4.10 -3.10
CA GLU A 312 -5.29 3.05 -3.77
C GLU A 312 -4.34 2.32 -2.80
N GLY A 313 -3.70 1.23 -3.24
CA GLY A 313 -2.75 0.47 -2.41
C GLY A 313 -3.39 -0.53 -1.44
N ILE A 314 -4.72 -0.62 -1.41
CA ILE A 314 -5.44 -1.57 -0.56
C ILE A 314 -5.31 -3.00 -1.11
N PRO A 315 -4.78 -3.97 -0.34
CA PRO A 315 -4.65 -5.36 -0.76
C PRO A 315 -5.99 -6.00 -1.12
N SER A 316 -5.99 -6.77 -2.21
CA SER A 316 -7.18 -7.46 -2.72
C SER A 316 -7.55 -8.74 -1.97
N SER A 317 -6.66 -9.27 -1.13
CA SER A 317 -6.88 -10.49 -0.34
C SER A 317 -6.84 -10.20 1.16
N ASN A 318 -7.49 -11.06 1.95
CA ASN A 318 -7.70 -10.80 3.38
C ASN A 318 -6.42 -10.87 4.21
N ALA A 319 -5.52 -11.82 3.95
CA ALA A 319 -4.32 -11.97 4.78
C ALA A 319 -3.39 -10.74 4.75
N PRO A 320 -3.01 -10.17 3.58
CA PRO A 320 -2.21 -8.95 3.54
C PRO A 320 -2.99 -7.72 4.06
N PHE A 321 -4.32 -7.70 3.90
CA PHE A 321 -5.13 -6.61 4.43
C PHE A 321 -5.21 -6.62 5.96
N PHE A 322 -5.30 -7.78 6.59
CA PHE A 322 -5.22 -7.90 8.05
C PHE A 322 -3.86 -7.47 8.60
N ASN A 323 -2.77 -7.82 7.91
CA ASN A 323 -1.44 -7.35 8.27
C ASN A 323 -1.36 -5.82 8.16
N MET A 324 -1.90 -5.23 7.09
CA MET A 324 -1.98 -3.77 6.95
C MET A 324 -2.75 -3.12 8.11
N LEU A 325 -3.89 -3.68 8.53
CA LEU A 325 -4.64 -3.16 9.69
C LEU A 325 -3.85 -3.24 10.99
N GLN A 326 -3.05 -4.31 11.17
CA GLN A 326 -2.17 -4.51 12.32
C GLN A 326 -1.00 -3.52 12.31
N ASP A 327 -0.31 -3.37 11.18
CA ASP A 327 0.82 -2.45 11.00
C ASP A 327 0.41 -1.00 11.22
N GLN A 328 -0.81 -0.65 10.82
CA GLN A 328 -1.41 0.67 11.05
C GLN A 328 -2.07 0.81 12.43
N ALA A 329 -1.90 -0.16 13.33
CA ALA A 329 -2.46 -0.17 14.69
C ALA A 329 -3.98 0.10 14.77
N VAL A 330 -4.73 -0.30 13.74
CA VAL A 330 -6.20 -0.18 13.68
C VAL A 330 -6.86 -1.33 14.47
N ILE A 331 -6.16 -2.47 14.60
CA ILE A 331 -6.62 -3.66 15.31
C ILE A 331 -5.59 -4.13 16.34
N GLN A 332 -6.05 -4.81 17.40
CA GLN A 332 -5.21 -5.42 18.43
C GLN A 332 -4.92 -6.89 18.11
N THR A 333 -3.67 -7.30 18.30
CA THR A 333 -3.20 -8.65 18.00
C THR A 333 -3.43 -9.61 19.15
N ASN A 334 -3.58 -10.89 18.81
CA ASN A 334 -3.65 -11.96 19.80
C ASN A 334 -2.28 -12.24 20.45
N PRO A 335 -2.19 -13.07 21.50
CA PRO A 335 -0.91 -13.39 22.15
C PRO A 335 0.16 -14.01 21.24
N GLN A 336 -0.22 -14.50 20.06
CA GLN A 336 0.65 -15.05 19.02
C GLN A 336 0.99 -14.02 17.92
N ASP A 337 0.68 -12.74 18.17
CA ASP A 337 0.91 -11.60 17.28
C ASP A 337 0.19 -11.68 15.92
N LYS A 338 -0.99 -12.32 15.90
CA LYS A 338 -1.86 -12.39 14.72
C LYS A 338 -3.08 -11.49 14.88
N ALA A 339 -3.54 -10.95 13.74
CA ALA A 339 -4.73 -10.12 13.65
C ALA A 339 -6.05 -10.81 14.03
N ILE A 340 -6.14 -12.14 13.88
CA ILE A 340 -7.40 -12.89 14.01
C ILE A 340 -7.51 -13.53 15.39
N TRP A 341 -8.64 -13.29 16.02
CA TRP A 341 -9.06 -13.91 17.27
C TRP A 341 -10.16 -14.93 16.99
N LYS A 342 -10.21 -16.00 17.78
CA LYS A 342 -11.32 -16.96 17.76
C LYS A 342 -12.12 -16.77 19.05
N ALA A 343 -13.37 -16.35 18.92
CA ALA A 343 -14.20 -16.01 20.06
C ALA A 343 -15.59 -16.62 19.92
N THR A 344 -16.09 -17.17 21.02
CA THR A 344 -17.45 -17.70 21.13
C THR A 344 -18.34 -16.66 21.76
N VAL A 345 -19.43 -16.33 21.08
CA VAL A 345 -20.49 -15.45 21.57
C VAL A 345 -21.66 -16.32 22.02
N ASP A 346 -22.11 -16.09 23.24
CA ASP A 346 -23.24 -16.77 23.86
C ASP A 346 -24.26 -15.72 24.34
N ASN A 347 -25.48 -15.78 23.83
CA ASN A 347 -26.52 -14.82 24.20
C ASN A 347 -27.24 -15.17 25.51
N GLY A 348 -26.87 -16.28 26.16
CA GLY A 348 -27.49 -16.77 27.40
C GLY A 348 -28.91 -17.30 27.22
N ARG A 349 -29.40 -17.38 25.98
CA ARG A 349 -30.77 -17.82 25.61
C ARG A 349 -30.73 -18.99 24.62
N GLY A 350 -29.70 -19.82 24.70
CA GLY A 350 -29.55 -21.03 23.90
C GLY A 350 -28.91 -20.83 22.52
N TRP A 351 -28.54 -19.60 22.13
CA TRP A 351 -27.75 -19.35 20.92
C TRP A 351 -26.29 -19.10 21.29
N LYS A 352 -25.42 -19.94 20.73
CA LYS A 352 -23.97 -19.88 20.94
C LYS A 352 -23.25 -20.18 19.64
N ASN A 353 -22.33 -19.32 19.24
CA ASN A 353 -21.58 -19.51 17.99
C ASN A 353 -20.16 -18.97 18.08
N THR A 354 -19.22 -19.61 17.38
CA THR A 354 -17.81 -19.24 17.36
C THR A 354 -17.46 -18.54 16.06
N PHE A 355 -16.79 -17.39 16.16
CA PHE A 355 -16.40 -16.58 15.02
C PHE A 355 -14.91 -16.27 15.02
N THR A 356 -14.38 -15.98 13.84
CA THR A 356 -13.09 -15.32 13.67
C THR A 356 -13.30 -13.82 13.68
N MET A 357 -12.69 -13.13 14.64
CA MET A 357 -12.95 -11.72 14.94
C MET A 357 -11.68 -10.86 14.91
N LEU A 358 -11.89 -9.57 14.65
CA LEU A 358 -10.91 -8.50 14.84
C LEU A 358 -11.22 -7.82 16.17
N LYS A 359 -10.18 -7.60 16.99
CA LYS A 359 -10.28 -6.86 18.24
C LYS A 359 -9.90 -5.41 18.01
N ILE A 360 -10.78 -4.48 18.32
CA ILE A 360 -10.59 -3.03 18.08
C ILE A 360 -10.77 -2.27 19.39
N ALA A 361 -9.91 -1.28 19.63
CA ALA A 361 -10.05 -0.40 20.77
C ALA A 361 -11.32 0.46 20.61
N PRO A 362 -12.25 0.49 21.59
CA PRO A 362 -13.49 1.27 21.47
C PRO A 362 -13.22 2.77 21.28
N ALA A 363 -12.13 3.29 21.86
CA ALA A 363 -11.69 4.68 21.70
C ALA A 363 -11.33 5.04 20.25
N LEU A 364 -10.94 4.05 19.43
CA LEU A 364 -10.68 4.26 18.01
C LEU A 364 -11.97 4.62 17.27
N ILE A 365 -13.12 4.08 17.69
CA ILE A 365 -14.43 4.29 17.04
C ILE A 365 -15.23 5.43 17.70
N TRP A 366 -15.20 5.49 19.02
CA TRP A 366 -15.89 6.49 19.84
C TRP A 366 -14.88 7.19 20.77
N PRO A 367 -14.34 8.34 20.34
CA PRO A 367 -13.43 9.15 21.15
C PRO A 367 -14.08 9.62 22.46
N ASP A 368 -15.36 10.02 22.41
CA ASP A 368 -16.16 10.28 23.61
C ASP A 368 -16.83 8.98 24.08
N ALA A 369 -16.62 8.63 25.34
CA ALA A 369 -17.23 7.46 25.96
C ALA A 369 -18.76 7.54 26.01
N LYS A 370 -19.35 8.75 25.97
CA LYS A 370 -20.80 8.96 25.97
C LYS A 370 -21.48 8.59 24.65
N GLU A 371 -20.74 8.52 23.55
CA GLU A 371 -21.27 8.11 22.24
C GLU A 371 -21.31 6.58 22.07
N ARG A 372 -20.82 5.83 23.06
CA ARG A 372 -20.71 4.36 22.97
C ARG A 372 -22.08 3.70 23.16
N PRO A 373 -22.45 2.72 22.31
CA PRO A 373 -23.60 1.86 22.55
C PRO A 373 -23.46 1.09 23.87
N ASP A 374 -24.58 0.58 24.39
CA ASP A 374 -24.58 -0.31 25.54
C ASP A 374 -23.75 -1.57 25.27
N THR A 375 -22.99 -2.01 26.28
CA THR A 375 -22.20 -3.24 26.17
C THR A 375 -23.09 -4.46 25.98
N TYR A 376 -22.59 -5.45 25.23
CA TYR A 376 -23.28 -6.70 25.04
C TYR A 376 -23.56 -7.40 26.38
N VAL A 377 -24.81 -7.82 26.57
CA VAL A 377 -25.30 -8.41 27.83
C VAL A 377 -24.99 -9.92 27.92
N GLY A 378 -24.70 -10.57 26.79
CA GLY A 378 -24.29 -11.97 26.75
C GLY A 378 -22.80 -12.17 27.08
N ASN A 379 -22.35 -13.41 27.00
CA ASN A 379 -20.96 -13.78 27.29
C ASN A 379 -20.14 -13.87 26.00
N LEU A 380 -18.97 -13.22 25.98
CA LEU A 380 -17.99 -13.33 24.89
C LEU A 380 -16.71 -13.93 25.48
N SER A 381 -16.40 -15.16 25.08
CA SER A 381 -15.22 -15.89 25.56
C SER A 381 -14.23 -16.14 24.42
N VAL A 382 -12.98 -15.74 24.61
CA VAL A 382 -11.90 -15.96 23.65
C VAL A 382 -11.28 -17.34 23.84
N GLU A 383 -11.14 -18.10 22.76
CA GLU A 383 -10.39 -19.37 22.76
C GLU A 383 -8.89 -19.05 22.73
N LEU A 384 -8.21 -19.20 23.88
CA LEU A 384 -6.76 -19.15 23.96
C LEU A 384 -6.20 -20.52 23.54
N GLU A 385 -5.81 -20.67 22.28
CA GLU A 385 -5.21 -21.91 21.77
C GLU A 385 -3.83 -22.15 22.40
N ASN A 386 -3.82 -22.94 23.49
CA ASN A 386 -2.64 -23.67 23.92
C ASN A 386 -2.49 -24.94 23.06
N ASN A 387 -1.88 -24.77 21.89
CA ASN A 387 -1.21 -25.77 21.05
C ASN A 387 -1.70 -27.25 21.14
N VAL A 388 -2.51 -27.73 20.18
CA VAL A 388 -2.34 -29.01 19.44
C VAL A 388 -3.16 -28.97 18.13
N THR A 389 -2.50 -29.38 17.05
CA THR A 389 -2.92 -29.68 15.68
C THR A 389 -4.31 -30.32 15.50
N GLN A 390 -5.17 -29.77 14.62
CA GLN A 390 -6.04 -30.49 13.67
C GLN A 390 -6.61 -29.53 12.59
N PRO A 391 -6.92 -30.02 11.37
CA PRO A 391 -7.33 -29.17 10.24
C PRO A 391 -8.79 -28.71 10.36
N ALA A 392 -9.06 -27.53 9.79
CA ALA A 392 -10.34 -26.84 9.81
C ALA A 392 -11.47 -27.64 9.12
N GLU A 393 -12.59 -27.79 9.83
CA GLU A 393 -13.90 -28.08 9.21
C GLU A 393 -14.64 -26.76 9.01
N GLU A 394 -15.00 -26.49 7.75
CA GLU A 394 -15.91 -25.41 7.36
C GLU A 394 -17.33 -25.75 7.85
N THR A 395 -17.89 -24.93 8.74
CA THR A 395 -19.24 -25.12 9.25
C THR A 395 -20.27 -24.56 8.26
N VAL A 396 -20.94 -25.45 7.53
CA VAL A 396 -22.16 -25.19 6.75
C VAL A 396 -23.37 -25.24 7.71
N CYS A 397 -24.30 -24.29 7.55
CA CYS A 397 -25.57 -24.24 8.27
C CYS A 397 -26.42 -25.49 7.97
N ARG A 398 -26.88 -26.21 8.99
CA ARG A 398 -28.03 -27.15 8.88
C ARG A 398 -29.23 -26.59 9.63
N VAL A 399 -30.34 -26.45 8.90
CA VAL A 399 -31.68 -26.24 9.46
C VAL A 399 -32.22 -27.61 9.90
N PRO A 400 -32.86 -27.75 11.07
CA PRO A 400 -33.37 -29.04 11.54
C PRO A 400 -34.75 -29.32 10.95
N ASP A 401 -34.94 -30.50 10.38
CA ASP A 401 -36.24 -31.14 10.24
C ASP A 401 -36.08 -32.64 10.54
N GLU A 402 -36.79 -33.10 11.57
CA GLU A 402 -37.16 -34.48 11.85
C GLU A 402 -38.66 -34.43 12.22
N PRO A 403 -39.47 -35.53 12.14
CA PRO A 403 -39.05 -36.91 12.47
C PRO A 403 -39.76 -38.07 11.71
N VAL A 404 -39.39 -39.31 12.15
CA VAL A 404 -40.13 -40.61 12.11
C VAL A 404 -39.99 -41.41 10.79
N ASP A 405 -39.57 -42.70 10.71
CA ASP A 405 -39.78 -43.88 11.57
C ASP A 405 -38.69 -44.97 11.38
N ALA A 406 -38.60 -45.91 12.34
CA ALA A 406 -37.60 -46.98 12.51
C ALA A 406 -37.97 -48.33 11.79
N PRO A 407 -37.46 -49.53 12.19
CA PRO A 407 -36.09 -50.08 12.18
C PRO A 407 -35.98 -51.47 11.49
N SER A 408 -34.77 -52.02 11.30
CA SER A 408 -34.55 -53.49 11.38
C SER A 408 -33.09 -53.87 11.67
N GLU A 409 -32.96 -54.72 12.68
CA GLU A 409 -31.84 -55.58 13.12
C GLU A 409 -31.35 -56.53 11.96
N ALA A 410 -30.25 -57.29 11.99
CA ALA A 410 -29.39 -57.81 13.06
C ALA A 410 -28.07 -58.42 12.49
N ALA A 411 -27.06 -58.52 13.36
CA ALA A 411 -26.13 -59.65 13.60
C ALA A 411 -25.00 -60.10 12.61
N SER A 412 -23.80 -60.20 13.20
CA SER A 412 -22.50 -60.83 12.82
C SER A 412 -22.52 -62.38 12.96
N PRO A 413 -21.41 -63.21 13.00
CA PRO A 413 -19.93 -62.97 13.00
C PRO A 413 -19.01 -64.03 12.27
N GLY A 414 -17.67 -63.83 12.36
CA GLY A 414 -16.58 -64.85 12.26
C GLY A 414 -15.99 -65.07 10.85
N ASP A 415 -14.69 -65.28 10.60
CA ASP A 415 -13.55 -65.74 11.40
C ASP A 415 -12.20 -65.41 10.69
N ALA A 416 -11.08 -65.55 11.40
CA ALA A 416 -9.74 -65.04 11.07
C ALA A 416 -8.83 -65.96 10.22
N SER A 417 -7.87 -65.36 9.48
CA SER A 417 -6.48 -65.86 9.32
C SER A 417 -5.56 -64.87 8.55
N HIS A 418 -4.37 -64.63 9.14
CA HIS A 418 -3.24 -63.78 8.71
C HIS A 418 -2.30 -64.46 7.68
N PRO A 419 -1.14 -63.88 7.25
CA PRO A 419 -0.77 -62.49 6.93
C PRO A 419 0.01 -62.36 5.58
N ALA A 420 0.19 -61.13 5.05
CA ALA A 420 1.28 -60.85 4.11
C ALA A 420 1.75 -59.38 4.17
N ALA A 421 3.07 -59.21 4.19
CA ALA A 421 3.79 -57.97 4.40
C ALA A 421 3.85 -57.05 3.17
N ALA A 422 3.77 -55.72 3.37
CA ALA A 422 4.29 -54.74 2.42
C ALA A 422 4.65 -53.39 3.11
N ARG A 423 5.94 -53.29 3.46
CA ARG A 423 6.85 -52.13 3.38
C ARG A 423 6.26 -50.71 3.36
N ARG A 424 6.49 -49.98 4.46
CA ARG A 424 6.56 -48.51 4.50
C ARG A 424 7.81 -48.02 3.76
N ARG A 425 7.64 -47.10 2.80
CA ARG A 425 8.72 -46.31 2.20
C ARG A 425 8.64 -44.87 2.71
N THR A 426 9.68 -44.47 3.42
CA THR A 426 10.04 -43.09 3.75
C THR A 426 10.36 -42.30 2.48
N VAL A 427 9.77 -41.12 2.30
CA VAL A 427 10.18 -40.13 1.31
C VAL A 427 10.58 -38.84 2.03
N GLN A 428 11.81 -38.42 1.79
CA GLN A 428 12.44 -37.18 2.25
C GLN A 428 11.80 -35.94 1.60
N PRO A 429 11.80 -34.77 2.27
CA PRO A 429 11.55 -33.49 1.61
C PRO A 429 12.82 -32.97 0.90
N ALA A 430 12.64 -32.46 -0.32
CA ALA A 430 13.63 -31.75 -1.13
C ALA A 430 13.45 -30.22 -1.02
N PRO A 431 14.48 -29.41 -1.37
CA PRO A 431 14.75 -28.11 -0.76
C PRO A 431 14.07 -26.92 -1.45
N THR A 432 13.87 -25.87 -0.65
CA THR A 432 13.41 -24.53 -1.02
C THR A 432 14.42 -23.81 -1.93
N ALA A 433 13.96 -23.35 -3.09
CA ALA A 433 14.76 -22.53 -4.00
C ALA A 433 14.70 -21.06 -3.55
N THR A 434 15.82 -20.55 -3.04
CA THR A 434 16.07 -19.14 -2.77
C THR A 434 16.32 -18.42 -4.10
N SER A 435 15.54 -17.39 -4.42
CA SER A 435 15.78 -16.52 -5.57
C SER A 435 16.94 -15.57 -5.28
N ASN A 436 18.14 -15.94 -5.73
CA ASN A 436 19.30 -15.05 -5.75
C ASN A 436 19.17 -14.05 -6.92
N ILE A 437 18.99 -12.77 -6.60
CA ILE A 437 19.14 -11.65 -7.55
C ILE A 437 20.63 -11.33 -7.67
N ARG A 438 21.14 -11.14 -8.89
CA ARG A 438 22.56 -10.91 -9.14
C ARG A 438 22.89 -9.41 -9.13
N PRO A 439 24.12 -9.01 -8.74
CA PRO A 439 24.55 -7.61 -8.67
C PRO A 439 24.55 -6.84 -10.01
N SER A 440 24.41 -7.51 -11.16
CA SER A 440 24.30 -6.84 -12.47
C SER A 440 22.93 -6.23 -12.71
N ASP A 441 21.89 -6.72 -12.04
CA ASP A 441 20.50 -6.33 -12.30
C ASP A 441 20.15 -4.99 -11.62
N VAL A 442 20.99 -4.52 -10.69
CA VAL A 442 20.89 -3.20 -10.06
C VAL A 442 21.56 -2.10 -10.91
N ASP A 443 22.69 -2.38 -11.56
CA ASP A 443 23.38 -1.41 -12.44
C ASP A 443 22.53 -1.05 -13.68
N GLU A 444 21.77 -2.00 -14.20
CA GLU A 444 20.88 -1.78 -15.36
C GLU A 444 19.53 -1.13 -14.99
N LEU A 445 19.15 -1.14 -13.71
CA LEU A 445 18.03 -0.33 -13.19
C LEU A 445 18.44 1.12 -12.92
N LEU A 446 19.72 1.36 -12.66
CA LEU A 446 20.29 2.67 -12.37
C LEU A 446 20.73 3.45 -13.62
N SER A 447 21.10 2.77 -14.71
CA SER A 447 21.29 3.43 -16.01
C SER A 447 20.00 4.04 -16.57
N LEU A 448 18.82 3.55 -16.16
CA LEU A 448 17.51 4.08 -16.53
C LEU A 448 17.08 5.33 -15.71
N LEU A 449 17.75 5.62 -14.59
CA LEU A 449 17.51 6.82 -13.77
C LEU A 449 18.30 8.06 -14.26
N GLY A 450 19.24 7.88 -15.20
CA GLY A 450 20.05 8.98 -15.74
C GLY A 450 19.29 9.95 -16.67
N ASN A 451 18.18 9.53 -17.27
CA ASN A 451 17.50 10.29 -18.33
C ASN A 451 16.22 11.04 -17.91
N ILE A 452 15.88 11.06 -16.62
CA ILE A 452 14.66 11.73 -16.11
C ILE A 452 15.00 13.01 -15.32
N THR A 453 16.28 13.40 -15.24
CA THR A 453 16.74 14.54 -14.42
C THR A 453 17.43 15.67 -15.21
N ALA A 454 17.09 15.86 -16.49
CA ALA A 454 17.52 17.08 -17.20
C ALA A 454 16.68 18.31 -16.76
N PRO A 455 17.27 19.50 -16.57
CA PRO A 455 16.52 20.71 -16.23
C PRO A 455 15.70 21.20 -17.44
N SER A 456 14.55 21.82 -17.18
CA SER A 456 13.91 22.69 -18.19
C SER A 456 14.83 23.88 -18.45
N GLU A 457 15.24 24.07 -19.71
CA GLU A 457 16.03 25.22 -20.13
C GLU A 457 15.26 26.52 -19.88
N GLU A 458 15.91 27.42 -19.15
CA GLU A 458 15.49 28.80 -18.95
C GLU A 458 15.51 29.54 -20.29
N LEU A 459 14.39 30.16 -20.64
CA LEU A 459 14.28 31.09 -21.76
C LEU A 459 15.08 32.35 -21.44
N ASP A 460 16.28 32.42 -21.98
CA ASP A 460 17.15 33.59 -21.96
C ASP A 460 16.50 34.76 -22.72
N ASN A 461 16.59 35.95 -22.12
CA ASN A 461 15.81 37.13 -22.48
C ASN A 461 16.77 38.29 -22.75
N SER A 462 16.82 38.82 -23.99
CA SER A 462 17.19 40.23 -24.34
C SER A 462 17.48 40.40 -25.86
N PRO A 463 17.51 41.63 -26.45
CA PRO A 463 16.46 42.67 -26.44
C PRO A 463 16.28 43.42 -27.80
N GLY A 464 15.13 44.11 -27.99
CA GLY A 464 14.93 45.21 -28.98
C GLY A 464 14.34 44.80 -30.33
N ARG A 465 13.45 45.55 -31.00
CA ARG A 465 13.16 47.00 -30.97
C ARG A 465 11.89 47.28 -31.81
N THR A 466 11.00 48.18 -31.34
CA THR A 466 10.04 49.07 -32.09
C THR A 466 9.01 48.44 -33.07
N ALA A 467 7.73 48.82 -33.16
CA ALA A 467 7.03 50.08 -32.89
C ALA A 467 5.52 49.84 -32.63
N ALA A 468 4.86 50.85 -32.05
CA ALA A 468 3.44 50.96 -31.74
C ALA A 468 2.59 51.39 -32.98
N PRO A 469 1.34 51.89 -32.83
CA PRO A 469 0.10 51.19 -32.47
C PRO A 469 -1.06 51.50 -33.47
N THR A 470 -2.19 50.79 -33.40
CA THR A 470 -3.50 51.36 -33.82
C THR A 470 -4.69 50.68 -33.16
N THR A 471 -5.63 51.51 -32.74
CA THR A 471 -6.88 51.28 -32.01
C THR A 471 -8.08 51.17 -32.99
N PRO A 472 -9.37 51.37 -32.61
CA PRO A 472 -10.39 50.32 -32.52
C PRO A 472 -11.69 50.61 -33.32
N VAL A 473 -12.61 49.66 -33.47
CA VAL A 473 -14.04 49.88 -33.87
C VAL A 473 -14.81 48.63 -33.38
N GLU A 474 -15.79 48.63 -32.47
CA GLU A 474 -17.07 49.35 -32.27
C GLU A 474 -18.26 48.82 -33.12
N GLY A 475 -19.43 48.66 -32.47
CA GLY A 475 -20.74 48.34 -33.07
C GLY A 475 -21.44 47.13 -32.38
N GLN A 476 -22.28 47.31 -31.35
CA GLN A 476 -23.72 47.67 -31.36
C GLN A 476 -24.62 46.59 -32.00
N GLU A 477 -25.82 46.21 -31.53
CA GLU A 477 -26.74 46.67 -30.48
C GLU A 477 -27.91 45.63 -30.38
N GLN A 478 -28.50 45.50 -29.18
CA GLN A 478 -29.95 45.34 -28.84
C GLN A 478 -30.85 44.27 -29.52
N ALA A 479 -32.02 43.89 -29.01
CA ALA A 479 -32.67 43.71 -27.70
C ALA A 479 -34.13 43.28 -28.00
N GLN A 480 -34.86 42.77 -26.98
CA GLN A 480 -36.33 42.58 -26.87
C GLN A 480 -36.96 41.31 -27.48
N ASP A 481 -38.04 40.71 -26.97
CA ASP A 481 -38.80 40.64 -25.70
C ASP A 481 -39.84 39.52 -25.98
N SER A 482 -40.20 38.54 -25.14
CA SER A 482 -41.28 38.64 -24.14
C SER A 482 -41.60 37.24 -23.56
N SER A 483 -41.67 37.19 -22.23
CA SER A 483 -42.57 36.44 -21.32
C SER A 483 -43.30 35.14 -21.74
N GLU A 484 -43.17 34.09 -20.92
CA GLU A 484 -44.25 33.54 -20.05
C GLU A 484 -43.69 32.51 -19.05
N THR A 485 -44.14 32.59 -17.80
CA THR A 485 -44.03 31.57 -16.72
C THR A 485 -45.47 31.18 -16.36
N PRO A 486 -45.82 29.99 -15.79
CA PRO A 486 -45.32 29.62 -14.46
C PRO A 486 -45.36 28.13 -14.01
N VAL A 487 -44.79 27.94 -12.80
CA VAL A 487 -45.04 26.90 -11.77
C VAL A 487 -44.35 25.53 -11.89
N GLY A 488 -43.57 25.23 -10.85
CA GLY A 488 -43.65 23.93 -10.15
C GLY A 488 -42.39 23.08 -10.16
N SER A 489 -41.45 23.32 -9.24
CA SER A 489 -40.44 22.33 -8.89
C SER A 489 -40.86 21.58 -7.62
N PRO A 490 -40.94 20.25 -7.68
CA PRO A 490 -40.52 19.39 -6.57
C PRO A 490 -39.23 18.64 -6.95
N ALA A 491 -38.45 18.32 -5.91
CA ALA A 491 -37.22 17.55 -5.96
C ALA A 491 -37.36 16.19 -6.68
N PRO A 492 -36.30 15.62 -7.27
CA PRO A 492 -36.35 14.26 -7.74
C PRO A 492 -36.14 13.30 -6.56
N GLU A 493 -37.21 12.59 -6.22
CA GLU A 493 -37.22 11.40 -5.40
C GLU A 493 -36.36 10.29 -6.02
N GLU A 494 -35.64 9.58 -5.15
CA GLU A 494 -35.02 8.29 -5.44
C GLU A 494 -36.10 7.27 -5.83
N MET A 495 -36.12 6.86 -7.09
CA MET A 495 -36.84 5.66 -7.52
C MET A 495 -35.86 4.51 -7.76
N THR A 496 -35.82 3.61 -6.79
CA THR A 496 -35.46 2.21 -6.96
C THR A 496 -36.34 1.56 -8.04
N THR A 497 -35.77 1.21 -9.19
CA THR A 497 -36.32 0.20 -10.08
C THR A 497 -35.27 -0.85 -10.43
N MET A 498 -35.55 -2.09 -10.07
CA MET A 498 -34.76 -3.30 -10.36
C MET A 498 -34.54 -3.48 -11.88
N PRO A 499 -33.30 -3.66 -12.37
CA PRO A 499 -33.05 -3.98 -13.77
C PRO A 499 -32.97 -5.51 -13.99
N THR A 500 -34.09 -6.17 -14.28
CA THR A 500 -34.15 -7.63 -14.55
C THR A 500 -33.80 -8.02 -15.99
N SER A 501 -33.27 -7.12 -16.82
CA SER A 501 -32.89 -7.45 -18.20
C SER A 501 -31.37 -7.55 -18.36
N SER A 502 -30.87 -8.47 -19.19
CA SER A 502 -29.43 -8.52 -19.50
C SER A 502 -28.91 -7.25 -20.17
N HIS A 503 -29.81 -6.45 -20.75
CA HIS A 503 -29.50 -5.18 -21.41
C HIS A 503 -29.19 -4.07 -20.39
N SER A 504 -29.98 -4.00 -19.31
CA SER A 504 -29.75 -3.03 -18.24
C SER A 504 -28.44 -3.26 -17.47
N LEU A 505 -27.95 -4.51 -17.38
CA LEU A 505 -26.63 -4.79 -16.81
C LEU A 505 -25.48 -4.32 -17.73
N GLY A 506 -25.62 -4.51 -19.05
CA GLY A 506 -24.63 -4.06 -20.04
C GLY A 506 -24.53 -2.53 -20.08
N GLN A 507 -25.67 -1.85 -20.08
CA GLN A 507 -25.75 -0.39 -19.99
C GLN A 507 -25.19 0.14 -18.66
N GLY A 508 -25.51 -0.51 -17.54
CA GLY A 508 -24.95 -0.17 -16.22
C GLY A 508 -23.43 -0.23 -16.19
N PHE A 509 -22.84 -1.29 -16.77
CA PHE A 509 -21.39 -1.41 -16.90
C PHE A 509 -20.77 -0.28 -17.74
N VAL A 510 -21.39 0.09 -18.86
CA VAL A 510 -20.89 1.17 -19.73
C VAL A 510 -20.98 2.53 -19.03
N ALA A 511 -22.09 2.80 -18.33
CA ALA A 511 -22.27 4.02 -17.55
C ALA A 511 -21.25 4.12 -16.41
N TRP A 512 -21.03 3.03 -15.67
CA TRP A 512 -20.00 2.92 -14.64
C TRP A 512 -18.60 3.20 -15.20
N LEU A 513 -18.30 2.66 -16.38
CA LEU A 513 -16.99 2.83 -17.02
C LEU A 513 -16.77 4.29 -17.43
N LYS A 514 -17.78 4.92 -18.05
CA LYS A 514 -17.75 6.33 -18.44
C LYS A 514 -17.60 7.26 -17.23
N ALA A 515 -18.38 7.03 -16.17
CA ALA A 515 -18.30 7.80 -14.94
C ALA A 515 -16.95 7.61 -14.22
N GLY A 516 -16.43 6.38 -14.20
CA GLY A 516 -15.13 6.07 -13.63
C GLY A 516 -13.97 6.74 -14.37
N ILE A 517 -14.03 6.82 -15.69
CA ILE A 517 -13.02 7.55 -16.49
C ILE A 517 -13.13 9.06 -16.25
N ALA A 518 -14.35 9.63 -16.28
CA ALA A 518 -14.57 11.06 -16.09
C ALA A 518 -14.17 11.56 -14.69
N SER A 519 -14.33 10.72 -13.65
CA SER A 519 -13.90 11.02 -12.27
C SER A 519 -12.44 10.66 -11.98
N HIS A 520 -11.68 10.22 -13.00
CA HIS A 520 -10.30 9.71 -12.87
C HIS A 520 -10.13 8.48 -11.96
N ARG A 521 -11.22 7.86 -11.50
CA ARG A 521 -11.22 6.61 -10.72
C ARG A 521 -10.75 5.41 -11.55
N ILE A 522 -11.01 5.41 -12.86
CA ILE A 522 -10.51 4.41 -13.81
C ILE A 522 -9.40 5.05 -14.63
N ILE A 523 -8.15 4.70 -14.29
CA ILE A 523 -6.96 5.16 -14.98
C ILE A 523 -6.90 4.57 -16.39
N ILE A 524 -6.53 5.41 -17.35
CA ILE A 524 -6.33 5.07 -18.75
C ILE A 524 -4.84 5.12 -19.12
N ASN A 525 -4.41 4.33 -20.10
CA ASN A 525 -3.07 4.38 -20.70
C ASN A 525 -1.86 4.18 -19.77
N ASP A 526 -2.08 3.67 -18.57
CA ASP A 526 -1.03 3.30 -17.62
C ASP A 526 -0.62 1.83 -17.79
N ALA A 527 0.57 1.45 -17.31
CA ALA A 527 1.08 0.08 -17.36
C ALA A 527 0.15 -0.95 -16.66
N ARG A 528 -0.63 -0.51 -15.66
CA ARG A 528 -1.64 -1.36 -14.98
C ARG A 528 -3.08 -0.96 -15.31
N ALA A 529 -3.30 -0.06 -16.26
CA ALA A 529 -4.65 0.35 -16.66
C ALA A 529 -5.45 -0.84 -17.21
N LEU A 530 -6.76 -0.79 -17.01
CA LEU A 530 -7.70 -1.75 -17.60
C LEU A 530 -8.42 -1.18 -18.83
N VAL A 531 -8.12 0.08 -19.15
CA VAL A 531 -8.61 0.82 -20.31
C VAL A 531 -7.40 1.50 -20.96
N HIS A 532 -7.24 1.31 -22.26
CA HIS A 532 -6.23 1.99 -23.06
C HIS A 532 -6.90 2.68 -24.24
N THR A 533 -6.20 3.59 -24.91
CA THR A 533 -6.57 4.08 -26.23
C THR A 533 -5.60 3.46 -27.24
N ALA A 534 -6.13 2.90 -28.33
CA ALA A 534 -5.36 2.30 -29.41
C ALA A 534 -6.16 2.35 -30.72
N ASP A 535 -5.49 2.62 -31.83
CA ASP A 535 -6.13 2.78 -33.15
C ASP A 535 -7.23 3.88 -33.11
N GLY A 536 -6.95 4.96 -32.38
CA GLY A 536 -7.86 6.10 -32.20
C GLY A 536 -9.15 5.77 -31.45
N THR A 537 -9.23 4.64 -30.74
CA THR A 537 -10.43 4.23 -30.00
C THR A 537 -10.11 3.56 -28.66
N ALA A 538 -11.12 3.39 -27.80
CA ALA A 538 -10.94 2.77 -26.50
C ALA A 538 -10.73 1.25 -26.60
N MET A 539 -9.79 0.72 -25.82
CA MET A 539 -9.46 -0.68 -25.67
C MET A 539 -9.73 -1.11 -24.21
N LEU A 540 -10.58 -2.12 -24.01
CA LEU A 540 -10.97 -2.64 -22.69
C LEU A 540 -10.29 -3.98 -22.40
N VAL A 541 -9.49 -4.04 -21.34
CA VAL A 541 -8.69 -5.22 -20.99
C VAL A 541 -9.57 -6.30 -20.35
N THR A 542 -9.67 -7.47 -20.98
CA THR A 542 -10.45 -8.61 -20.49
C THR A 542 -9.54 -9.71 -19.91
N PRO A 543 -9.93 -10.38 -18.80
CA PRO A 543 -11.16 -10.23 -18.03
C PRO A 543 -11.10 -9.14 -16.94
N GLY A 544 -9.99 -8.40 -16.85
CA GLY A 544 -9.69 -7.51 -15.72
C GLY A 544 -10.76 -6.44 -15.47
N ILE A 545 -11.23 -5.76 -16.51
CA ILE A 545 -12.22 -4.69 -16.37
C ILE A 545 -13.56 -5.18 -15.81
N PHE A 546 -14.01 -6.37 -16.22
CA PHE A 546 -15.25 -6.97 -15.76
C PHE A 546 -15.15 -7.47 -14.32
N LYS A 547 -13.98 -8.01 -13.94
CA LYS A 547 -13.73 -8.40 -12.54
C LYS A 547 -13.75 -7.18 -11.62
N ARG A 548 -13.18 -6.06 -12.06
CA ARG A 548 -13.22 -4.81 -11.30
C ARG A 548 -14.65 -4.30 -11.09
N TYR A 549 -15.47 -4.33 -12.14
CA TYR A 549 -16.89 -3.98 -12.01
C TYR A 549 -17.63 -4.88 -11.00
N VAL A 550 -17.43 -6.21 -11.07
CA VAL A 550 -18.04 -7.14 -10.10
C VAL A 550 -17.59 -6.87 -8.67
N GLN A 551 -16.34 -6.48 -8.44
CA GLN A 551 -15.84 -6.16 -7.10
C GLN A 551 -16.54 -4.94 -6.48
N GLU A 552 -17.03 -4.02 -7.30
CA GLU A 552 -17.77 -2.83 -6.86
C GLU A 552 -19.29 -3.07 -6.76
N HIS A 553 -19.75 -4.23 -7.25
CA HIS A 553 -21.15 -4.64 -7.29
C HIS A 553 -21.35 -6.05 -6.72
N PRO A 554 -21.17 -6.27 -5.40
CA PRO A 554 -21.25 -7.59 -4.76
C PRO A 554 -22.60 -8.30 -4.94
N GLU A 555 -23.68 -7.56 -5.21
CA GLU A 555 -25.00 -8.08 -5.56
C GLU A 555 -24.98 -9.01 -6.79
N LEU A 556 -24.02 -8.82 -7.70
CA LEU A 556 -23.87 -9.64 -8.91
C LEU A 556 -23.32 -11.03 -8.60
N GLU A 557 -22.63 -11.22 -7.47
CA GLU A 557 -22.18 -12.56 -7.05
C GLU A 557 -23.37 -13.46 -6.67
N LYS A 558 -24.38 -12.89 -6.03
CA LYS A 558 -25.61 -13.62 -5.66
C LYS A 558 -26.40 -14.07 -6.90
N GLN A 559 -26.43 -13.24 -7.95
CA GLN A 559 -27.07 -13.55 -9.22
C GLN A 559 -26.26 -14.54 -10.08
N ALA A 560 -24.94 -14.57 -9.90
CA ALA A 560 -24.04 -15.50 -10.59
C ALA A 560 -24.14 -16.92 -10.03
N THR A 561 -24.26 -17.06 -8.70
CA THR A 561 -24.45 -18.35 -8.02
C THR A 561 -25.75 -19.04 -8.46
N SER A 562 -26.83 -18.29 -8.73
CA SER A 562 -28.10 -18.88 -9.18
C SER A 562 -28.09 -19.37 -10.64
N GLN A 563 -27.10 -18.95 -11.44
CA GLN A 563 -26.98 -19.32 -12.86
C GLN A 563 -25.77 -20.23 -13.16
N ASP A 564 -25.01 -20.64 -12.13
CA ASP A 564 -23.78 -21.46 -12.24
C ASP A 564 -22.74 -20.90 -13.25
N VAL A 565 -22.57 -19.57 -13.26
CA VAL A 565 -21.63 -18.86 -14.14
C VAL A 565 -20.79 -17.92 -13.29
N LYS A 566 -19.51 -17.67 -13.64
CA LYS A 566 -18.69 -16.69 -12.91
C LYS A 566 -19.27 -15.29 -13.10
N SER A 567 -19.38 -14.49 -12.03
CA SER A 567 -20.05 -13.18 -12.05
C SER A 567 -19.53 -12.23 -13.13
N TRP A 568 -18.21 -12.22 -13.38
CA TRP A 568 -17.62 -11.37 -14.42
C TRP A 568 -18.00 -11.81 -15.86
N GLN A 569 -18.34 -13.07 -16.08
CA GLN A 569 -18.82 -13.57 -17.37
C GLN A 569 -20.25 -13.12 -17.66
N LEU A 570 -21.08 -12.92 -16.63
CA LEU A 570 -22.42 -12.34 -16.80
C LEU A 570 -22.32 -10.91 -17.34
N VAL A 571 -21.46 -10.10 -16.73
CA VAL A 571 -21.20 -8.72 -17.14
C VAL A 571 -20.58 -8.68 -18.54
N GLN A 572 -19.62 -9.54 -18.83
CA GLN A 572 -19.00 -9.63 -20.15
C GLN A 572 -20.02 -10.00 -21.24
N ARG A 573 -20.90 -10.98 -21.00
CA ARG A 573 -21.97 -11.35 -21.95
C ARG A 573 -23.01 -10.26 -22.11
N ALA A 574 -23.33 -9.55 -21.03
CA ALA A 574 -24.24 -8.40 -21.07
C ALA A 574 -23.64 -7.28 -21.92
N PHE A 575 -22.38 -6.92 -21.70
CA PHE A 575 -21.65 -5.96 -22.52
C PHE A 575 -21.57 -6.37 -24.00
N GLU A 576 -21.30 -7.65 -24.31
CA GLU A 576 -21.23 -8.12 -25.70
C GLU A 576 -22.57 -8.00 -26.45
N LYS A 577 -23.71 -8.07 -25.74
CA LYS A 577 -25.05 -7.88 -26.31
C LYS A 577 -25.33 -6.42 -26.67
N GLU A 578 -24.66 -5.45 -26.05
CA GLU A 578 -24.76 -4.03 -26.40
C GLU A 578 -24.13 -3.71 -27.77
N LYS A 579 -23.32 -4.63 -28.33
CA LYS A 579 -22.71 -4.51 -29.66
C LYS A 579 -21.87 -3.23 -29.86
N LEU A 580 -21.33 -2.66 -28.78
CA LEU A 580 -20.51 -1.45 -28.79
C LEU A 580 -19.05 -1.70 -29.21
N HIS A 581 -18.61 -2.97 -29.22
CA HIS A 581 -17.27 -3.38 -29.62
C HIS A 581 -17.16 -3.76 -31.11
N ARG A 582 -15.96 -3.63 -31.66
CA ARG A 582 -15.55 -4.10 -32.99
C ARG A 582 -15.29 -5.60 -32.95
N LYS A 583 -15.69 -6.32 -34.01
CA LYS A 583 -15.34 -7.72 -34.20
C LYS A 583 -14.12 -7.85 -35.12
N THR A 584 -13.32 -8.89 -34.92
CA THR A 584 -12.20 -9.23 -35.81
C THR A 584 -12.72 -9.72 -37.17
N ALA A 585 -11.83 -9.83 -38.16
CA ALA A 585 -12.18 -10.37 -39.49
C ALA A 585 -12.75 -11.80 -39.42
N LYS A 586 -12.32 -12.58 -38.42
CA LYS A 586 -12.84 -13.93 -38.10
C LYS A 586 -14.12 -13.93 -37.26
N SER A 587 -14.79 -12.78 -37.13
CA SER A 587 -16.00 -12.58 -36.33
C SER A 587 -15.85 -12.84 -34.82
N LEU A 588 -14.63 -12.76 -34.27
CA LEU A 588 -14.37 -12.86 -32.83
C LEU A 588 -14.52 -11.50 -32.15
N ASN A 589 -14.84 -11.49 -30.85
CA ASN A 589 -15.06 -10.25 -30.10
C ASN A 589 -13.77 -9.67 -29.45
N ILE A 590 -12.73 -10.50 -29.29
CA ILE A 590 -11.53 -10.16 -28.52
C ILE A 590 -10.35 -9.99 -29.48
N TRP A 591 -9.68 -8.85 -29.36
CA TRP A 591 -8.47 -8.50 -30.09
C TRP A 591 -7.23 -8.80 -29.24
N THR A 592 -6.12 -9.11 -29.90
CA THR A 592 -4.82 -9.30 -29.25
C THR A 592 -3.91 -8.13 -29.60
N PHE A 593 -3.35 -7.51 -28.58
CA PHE A 593 -2.42 -6.39 -28.67
C PHE A 593 -1.07 -6.83 -28.15
N VAL A 594 -0.01 -6.29 -28.73
CA VAL A 594 1.34 -6.40 -28.18
C VAL A 594 1.62 -5.14 -27.40
N VAL A 595 1.96 -5.32 -26.13
CA VAL A 595 2.46 -4.25 -25.27
C VAL A 595 3.98 -4.32 -25.33
N ALA A 596 4.59 -3.33 -25.97
CA ALA A 596 6.03 -3.18 -26.04
C ALA A 596 6.50 -2.46 -24.77
N GLY A 597 7.01 -3.24 -23.81
CA GLY A 597 7.71 -2.71 -22.65
C GLY A 597 9.21 -2.59 -22.91
N PRO A 598 9.96 -1.82 -22.11
CA PRO A 598 11.40 -1.58 -22.31
C PRO A 598 12.28 -2.85 -22.31
N ARG A 599 11.82 -3.95 -21.68
CA ARG A 599 12.59 -5.21 -21.57
C ARG A 599 11.85 -6.46 -22.08
N LYS A 600 10.51 -6.41 -22.24
CA LYS A 600 9.68 -7.57 -22.63
C LYS A 600 8.45 -7.11 -23.41
N THR A 601 8.09 -7.87 -24.44
CA THR A 601 6.79 -7.77 -25.11
C THR A 601 5.80 -8.71 -24.44
N LYS A 602 4.60 -8.22 -24.15
CA LYS A 602 3.52 -9.03 -23.58
C LYS A 602 2.27 -8.91 -24.43
N GLN A 603 1.53 -10.00 -24.59
CA GLN A 603 0.24 -9.95 -25.26
C GLN A 603 -0.86 -9.55 -24.26
N LEU A 604 -1.67 -8.58 -24.65
CA LEU A 604 -2.86 -8.15 -23.94
C LEU A 604 -4.08 -8.48 -24.78
N ARG A 605 -5.15 -8.92 -24.13
CA ARG A 605 -6.42 -9.24 -24.80
C ARG A 605 -7.48 -8.26 -24.36
N GLY A 606 -8.25 -7.76 -25.32
CA GLY A 606 -9.29 -6.79 -25.00
C GLY A 606 -10.29 -6.53 -26.12
N TYR A 607 -11.31 -5.75 -25.78
CA TYR A 607 -12.34 -5.30 -26.70
C TYR A 607 -11.95 -3.93 -27.25
N LEU A 608 -12.04 -3.76 -28.56
CA LEU A 608 -11.84 -2.47 -29.21
C LEU A 608 -13.21 -1.82 -29.44
N MET A 609 -13.42 -0.59 -28.96
CA MET A 609 -14.71 0.09 -29.07
C MET A 609 -14.95 0.62 -30.49
N ARG A 610 -16.20 0.64 -30.95
CA ARG A 610 -16.57 1.20 -32.27
C ARG A 610 -16.37 2.70 -32.32
N ASP A 611 -16.88 3.40 -31.30
CA ASP A 611 -16.82 4.84 -31.15
C ASP A 611 -16.16 5.20 -29.80
N PRO A 612 -15.02 5.91 -29.79
CA PRO A 612 -14.38 6.36 -28.56
C PRO A 612 -15.27 7.28 -27.71
N LYS A 613 -16.21 8.02 -28.32
CA LYS A 613 -17.12 8.93 -27.60
C LYS A 613 -18.12 8.23 -26.69
N THR A 614 -18.24 6.91 -26.84
CA THR A 614 -19.01 6.07 -25.92
C THR A 614 -18.45 6.14 -24.50
N LEU A 615 -17.12 6.27 -24.36
CA LEU A 615 -16.42 6.25 -23.06
C LEU A 615 -15.69 7.55 -22.74
N PHE A 616 -15.24 8.29 -23.75
CA PHE A 616 -14.45 9.51 -23.60
C PHE A 616 -15.25 10.75 -24.02
N ASN A 617 -15.20 11.80 -23.22
CA ASN A 617 -15.74 13.11 -23.64
C ASN A 617 -14.81 13.78 -24.67
N GLU A 618 -13.50 13.66 -24.45
CA GLU A 618 -12.43 14.02 -25.39
C GLU A 618 -11.52 12.81 -25.57
N VAL A 619 -11.20 12.45 -26.82
CA VAL A 619 -10.44 11.23 -27.11
C VAL A 619 -8.97 11.43 -26.72
N PRO A 620 -8.45 10.67 -25.73
CA PRO A 620 -7.04 10.78 -25.32
C PRO A 620 -6.11 10.26 -26.42
N PHE A 621 -4.83 10.66 -26.39
CA PHE A 621 -3.82 10.10 -27.29
C PHE A 621 -3.69 8.58 -27.14
N ASP A 622 -3.40 7.90 -28.25
CA ASP A 622 -3.14 6.47 -28.26
C ASP A 622 -1.95 6.11 -27.38
N ASN A 623 -2.03 4.94 -26.75
CA ASN A 623 -0.95 4.43 -25.92
C ASN A 623 0.26 4.07 -26.80
N PRO A 624 1.41 4.74 -26.67
CA PRO A 624 2.55 4.52 -27.55
C PRO A 624 3.20 3.15 -27.36
N SER A 625 2.94 2.50 -26.22
CA SER A 625 3.45 1.16 -25.90
C SER A 625 2.50 0.04 -26.32
N LEU A 626 1.34 0.35 -26.89
CA LEU A 626 0.33 -0.64 -27.29
C LEU A 626 0.18 -0.66 -28.81
N ALA A 627 0.47 -1.81 -29.43
CA ALA A 627 0.27 -2.01 -30.86
C ALA A 627 -0.77 -3.12 -31.09
N LEU A 628 -1.70 -2.90 -32.01
CA LEU A 628 -2.63 -3.94 -32.43
C LEU A 628 -1.87 -4.98 -33.28
N LEU A 629 -1.94 -6.27 -32.89
CA LEU A 629 -1.29 -7.32 -33.66
C LEU A 629 -2.14 -7.60 -34.92
N GLN A 630 -1.63 -7.24 -36.10
CA GLN A 630 -2.29 -7.55 -37.37
C GLN A 630 -2.22 -9.07 -37.64
N GLU A 631 -3.30 -9.65 -38.17
CA GLU A 631 -3.46 -11.11 -38.34
C GLU A 631 -2.49 -11.76 -39.35
N GLY A 632 -1.49 -11.04 -39.88
CA GLY A 632 -0.45 -11.54 -40.79
C GLY A 632 0.85 -12.02 -40.13
N ASP A 633 1.11 -11.67 -38.87
CA ASP A 633 2.39 -11.93 -38.17
C ASP A 633 2.35 -13.11 -37.18
N GLN A 634 1.37 -14.01 -37.31
CA GLN A 634 1.35 -15.29 -36.58
C GLN A 634 1.68 -16.44 -37.53
N GLN A 635 2.98 -16.65 -37.79
CA GLN A 635 3.51 -17.93 -38.27
C GLN A 635 4.36 -18.60 -37.20
#